data_AF-X0QF74-F1
#
_entry.id   AF-X0QF74-F1
#
_cell.length_a   1.000
_cell.length_b   1.000
_cell.length_c   1.000
_cell.angle_alpha   90.00
_cell.angle_beta   90.00
_cell.angle_gamma   90.00
#
_symmetry.space_group_name_H-M   'P 1'
#
loop_
_entity.id
_entity.type
_entity.pdbx_description
1 polymer ?
#
loop_
_entity_poly.entity_id
_entity_poly.type
_entity_poly.pdbx_seq_one_letter_code
_entity_poly.pdbx_strand_id
1 'polypeptide(L)'
;MDKRQGKQLLEVLKAPKHLYQKTPTADLEDNRPALPDEVALGVTYQDIDDYLEGKPVSQKAAETIESWYNKTEHKRHLPINIFDTFWKS
;
A
#
# COMPACT_ATOMS: atom_id res chain seq x y z
N MET A 1 -7.49 -5.23 -6.02
CA MET A 1 -8.25 -3.98 -5.81
C MET A 1 -7.32 -2.98 -5.18
N ASP A 2 -7.16 -1.83 -5.82
CA ASP A 2 -6.35 -0.72 -5.33
C ASP A 2 -7.19 0.25 -4.45
N LYS A 3 -6.56 1.31 -3.92
CA LYS A 3 -7.21 2.21 -2.96
C LYS A 3 -8.35 3.01 -3.63
N ARG A 4 -8.14 3.46 -4.86
CA ARG A 4 -9.13 4.16 -5.69
C ARG A 4 -10.36 3.29 -6.00
N GLN A 5 -10.16 2.05 -6.40
CA GLN A 5 -11.25 1.10 -6.66
C GLN A 5 -12.05 0.83 -5.38
N GLY A 6 -11.38 0.71 -4.22
CA GLY A 6 -12.05 0.56 -2.92
C GLY A 6 -12.96 1.75 -2.61
N LYS A 7 -12.50 2.98 -2.89
CA LYS A 7 -13.28 4.21 -2.74
C LYS A 7 -14.49 4.25 -3.67
N GLN A 8 -14.33 3.88 -4.93
CA GLN A 8 -15.43 3.83 -5.91
C GLN A 8 -16.53 2.86 -5.46
N LEU A 9 -16.16 1.71 -4.89
CA LEU A 9 -17.13 0.75 -4.37
C LEU A 9 -17.92 1.33 -3.18
N LEU A 10 -17.24 2.04 -2.26
CA LEU A 10 -17.90 2.71 -1.14
C LEU A 10 -18.87 3.80 -1.60
N GLU A 11 -18.56 4.51 -2.68
CA GLU A 11 -19.48 5.46 -3.31
C GLU A 11 -20.72 4.78 -3.88
N VAL A 12 -20.56 3.66 -4.60
CA VAL A 12 -21.68 2.85 -5.12
C VAL A 12 -22.57 2.33 -3.98
N LEU A 13 -21.96 1.93 -2.86
CA LEU A 13 -22.66 1.46 -1.66
C LEU A 13 -23.26 2.60 -0.81
N LYS A 14 -23.13 3.86 -1.24
CA LYS A 14 -23.63 5.06 -0.53
C LYS A 14 -23.06 5.20 0.89
N ALA A 15 -21.82 4.76 1.10
CA ALA A 15 -21.14 4.97 2.36
C ALA A 15 -20.93 6.48 2.64
N PRO A 16 -20.99 6.93 3.90
CA PRO A 16 -20.70 8.32 4.25
C PRO A 16 -19.32 8.78 3.76
N LYS A 17 -19.26 9.96 3.13
CA LYS A 17 -18.03 10.50 2.50
C LYS A 17 -16.81 10.55 3.42
N HIS A 18 -17.04 10.86 4.70
CA HIS A 18 -15.97 10.97 5.70
C HIS A 18 -15.25 9.63 5.98
N LEU A 19 -15.85 8.48 5.64
CA LEU A 19 -15.22 7.16 5.87
C LEU A 19 -14.12 6.84 4.86
N TYR A 20 -14.24 7.36 3.63
CA TYR A 20 -13.33 7.02 2.54
C TYR A 20 -12.51 8.20 2.03
N GLN A 21 -12.81 9.43 2.47
CA GLN A 21 -12.01 10.63 2.18
C GLN A 21 -10.99 10.95 3.29
N LYS A 22 -11.06 10.29 4.45
CA LYS A 22 -10.09 10.50 5.52
C LYS A 22 -8.68 10.06 5.09
N THR A 23 -7.67 10.78 5.56
CA THR A 23 -6.26 10.40 5.38
C THR A 23 -6.05 9.01 5.98
N PRO A 24 -5.56 8.02 5.20
CA PRO A 24 -5.28 6.70 5.73
C PRO A 24 -4.12 6.75 6.74
N THR A 25 -4.36 6.18 7.91
CA THR A 25 -3.36 6.00 8.96
C THR A 25 -3.65 4.69 9.68
N ALA A 26 -2.60 3.94 9.99
CA ALA A 26 -2.69 2.76 10.85
C ALA A 26 -2.87 3.12 12.34
N ASP A 27 -2.50 4.33 12.75
CA ASP A 27 -2.59 4.84 14.13
C ASP A 27 -2.01 3.89 15.19
N LEU A 28 -0.79 3.36 14.93
CA LEU A 28 -0.12 2.36 15.79
C LEU A 28 1.08 2.91 16.58
N GLU A 29 1.52 4.13 16.30
CA GLU A 29 2.78 4.68 16.83
C GLU A 29 2.53 5.61 18.02
N ASP A 30 2.85 5.15 19.24
CA ASP A 30 2.71 5.96 20.48
C ASP A 30 3.48 7.29 20.43
N ASN A 31 4.63 7.29 19.75
CA ASN A 31 5.50 8.48 19.63
C ASN A 31 5.14 9.36 18.42
N ARG A 32 4.25 8.90 17.53
CA ARG A 32 3.81 9.61 16.31
C ARG A 32 2.34 9.29 16.01
N PRO A 33 1.41 9.76 16.87
CA PRO A 33 -0.01 9.46 16.70
C PRO A 33 -0.51 9.91 15.33
N ALA A 34 -1.37 9.10 14.70
CA ALA A 34 -1.93 9.33 13.38
C ALA A 34 -0.92 9.60 12.24
N LEU A 35 0.29 9.01 12.29
CA LEU A 35 1.26 9.11 11.20
C LEU A 35 0.60 8.67 9.88
N PRO A 36 0.55 9.54 8.84
CA PRO A 36 -0.03 9.16 7.56
C PRO A 36 0.77 8.03 6.92
N ASP A 37 0.08 7.06 6.36
CA ASP A 37 0.72 5.88 5.75
C ASP A 37 1.66 6.30 4.60
N GLU A 38 1.33 7.35 3.85
CA GLU A 38 2.18 7.88 2.77
C GLU A 38 3.53 8.40 3.27
N VAL A 39 3.57 8.96 4.48
CA VAL A 39 4.82 9.43 5.11
C VAL A 39 5.66 8.24 5.58
N ALA A 40 5.01 7.21 6.13
CA ALA A 40 5.69 6.00 6.56
C ALA A 40 6.24 5.18 5.38
N LEU A 41 5.49 5.11 4.28
CA LEU A 41 5.86 4.37 3.07
C LEU A 41 6.81 5.15 2.16
N GLY A 42 6.82 6.49 2.25
CA GLY A 42 7.62 7.35 1.38
C GLY A 42 7.12 7.44 -0.06
N VAL A 43 5.87 7.03 -0.30
CA VAL A 43 5.19 7.03 -1.60
C VAL A 43 3.70 7.30 -1.38
N THR A 44 3.05 7.99 -2.31
CA THR A 44 1.63 8.35 -2.20
C THR A 44 0.72 7.20 -2.61
N TYR A 45 -0.53 7.17 -2.13
CA TYR A 45 -1.52 6.22 -2.62
C TYR A 45 -1.84 6.39 -4.10
N GLN A 46 -1.76 7.63 -4.59
CA GLN A 46 -1.94 7.92 -6.01
C GLN A 46 -0.87 7.23 -6.86
N ASP A 47 0.40 7.29 -6.45
CA ASP A 47 1.51 6.62 -7.14
C ASP A 47 1.35 5.09 -7.08
N ILE A 48 0.93 4.55 -5.94
CA ILE A 48 0.69 3.11 -5.78
C ILE A 48 -0.43 2.65 -6.72
N ASP A 49 -1.57 3.35 -6.70
CA ASP A 49 -2.72 3.01 -7.54
C ASP A 49 -2.35 3.11 -9.03
N ASP A 50 -1.65 4.18 -9.42
CA ASP A 50 -1.23 4.37 -10.81
C ASP A 50 -0.21 3.30 -11.24
N TYR A 51 0.74 2.91 -10.39
CA TYR A 51 1.67 1.81 -10.68
C TYR A 51 0.93 0.47 -10.85
N LEU A 52 -0.03 0.16 -9.98
CA LEU A 52 -0.83 -1.08 -10.05
C LEU A 52 -1.79 -1.11 -11.25
N GLU A 53 -2.26 0.06 -11.71
CA GLU A 53 -3.08 0.21 -12.91
C GLU A 53 -2.26 0.23 -14.21
N GLY A 54 -0.91 0.18 -14.13
CA GLY A 54 -0.01 0.22 -15.28
C GLY A 54 0.17 1.61 -15.90
N LYS A 55 -0.16 2.67 -15.16
CA LYS A 55 0.04 4.07 -15.56
C LYS A 55 1.50 4.50 -15.34
N PRO A 56 1.97 5.54 -16.06
CA PRO A 56 3.31 6.08 -15.84
C PRO A 56 3.42 6.72 -14.46
N VAL A 57 4.46 6.34 -13.72
CA VAL A 57 4.85 6.92 -12.43
C VAL A 57 6.31 7.36 -12.46
N SER A 58 6.73 8.18 -11.50
CA SER A 58 8.15 8.54 -11.39
C SER A 58 9.01 7.32 -11.09
N GLN A 59 10.26 7.32 -11.59
CA GLN A 59 11.21 6.23 -11.33
C GLN A 59 11.41 6.01 -9.83
N LYS A 60 11.52 7.10 -9.05
CA LYS A 60 11.66 7.05 -7.59
C LYS A 60 10.46 6.34 -6.94
N ALA A 61 9.24 6.61 -7.41
CA ALA A 61 8.04 5.96 -6.88
C ALA A 61 8.04 4.46 -7.20
N ALA A 62 8.36 4.08 -8.45
CA ALA A 62 8.48 2.69 -8.86
C ALA A 62 9.52 1.93 -8.01
N GLU A 63 10.73 2.48 -7.85
CA GLU A 63 11.79 1.90 -7.02
C GLU A 63 11.37 1.75 -5.56
N THR A 64 10.64 2.72 -5.01
CA THR A 64 10.13 2.67 -3.63
C THR A 64 9.09 1.56 -3.48
N ILE A 65 8.16 1.45 -4.43
CA ILE A 65 7.11 0.42 -4.43
C ILE A 65 7.72 -0.98 -4.55
N GLU A 66 8.65 -1.18 -5.48
CA GLU A 66 9.35 -2.45 -5.68
C GLU A 66 10.21 -2.83 -4.46
N SER A 67 10.89 -1.87 -3.85
CA SER A 67 11.63 -2.09 -2.60
C SER A 67 10.71 -2.60 -1.48
N TRP A 68 9.53 -1.98 -1.33
CA TRP A 68 8.52 -2.44 -0.37
C TRP A 68 7.97 -3.83 -0.71
N TYR A 69 7.74 -4.09 -1.99
CA TYR A 69 7.29 -5.40 -2.46
C TYR A 69 8.28 -6.48 -2.03
N ASN A 70 9.56 -6.32 -2.37
CA ASN A 70 10.60 -7.31 -2.02
C ASN A 70 10.78 -7.45 -0.50
N LYS A 71 10.87 -6.34 0.24
CA LYS A 71 11.04 -6.35 1.72
C LYS A 71 9.91 -7.09 2.44
N THR A 72 8.69 -7.05 1.91
CA THR A 72 7.50 -7.63 2.55
C THR A 72 7.07 -8.95 1.93
N GLU A 73 7.88 -9.57 1.06
CA GLU A 73 7.53 -10.80 0.36
C GLU A 73 7.14 -11.95 1.29
N HIS A 74 7.80 -12.06 2.45
CA HIS A 74 7.48 -13.04 3.49
C HIS A 74 6.06 -12.87 4.08
N LYS A 75 5.46 -11.67 4.02
CA LYS A 75 4.09 -11.43 4.52
C LYS A 75 3.02 -11.96 3.56
N ARG A 76 3.40 -12.28 2.32
CA ARG A 76 2.51 -12.78 1.26
C ARG A 76 2.68 -14.29 1.00
N HIS A 77 3.59 -14.93 1.71
CA HIS A 77 3.83 -16.37 1.66
C HIS A 77 3.50 -17.01 3.01
N LEU A 78 3.32 -18.33 3.00
CA LEU A 78 3.31 -19.10 4.23
C LEU A 78 4.68 -19.02 4.92
N PRO A 79 4.77 -19.35 6.22
CA PRO A 79 6.04 -19.48 6.92
C PRO A 79 7.02 -20.35 6.11
N ILE A 80 8.24 -19.83 5.94
CA ILE A 80 9.26 -20.43 5.08
C ILE A 80 9.61 -21.84 5.56
N ASN A 81 9.68 -22.76 4.60
CA ASN A 81 10.22 -24.10 4.75
C ASN A 81 11.41 -24.32 3.80
N ILE A 82 12.07 -25.47 3.92
CA ILE A 82 13.30 -25.80 3.17
C ILE A 82 13.11 -25.94 1.65
N PHE A 83 11.88 -26.15 1.19
CA PHE A 83 11.52 -26.30 -0.22
C PHE A 83 11.24 -24.96 -0.89
N ASP A 84 11.07 -23.89 -0.11
CA ASP A 84 10.78 -22.56 -0.65
C ASP A 84 12.03 -21.93 -1.26
N THR A 85 11.84 -21.23 -2.37
CA THR A 85 12.91 -20.57 -3.14
C THR A 85 12.74 -19.06 -3.27
N PHE A 86 11.56 -18.51 -2.93
CA PHE A 86 11.26 -17.09 -3.13
C PHE A 86 12.21 -16.16 -2.35
N TRP A 87 12.57 -16.53 -1.12
CA TRP A 87 13.46 -15.75 -0.23
C TRP A 87 14.95 -15.81 -0.59
N LYS A 88 15.36 -16.63 -1.56
CA LYS A 88 16.78 -16.85 -1.89
C LYS A 88 17.38 -15.77 -2.81
N SER A 89 16.61 -14.72 -3.12
CA SER A 89 16.95 -13.67 -4.08
C SER A 89 17.62 -12.48 -3.42
#